data_AF-A0A512JS21-F1
#
_entry.id   AF-A0A512JS21-F1
#
_cell.length_a   1.000
_cell.length_b   1.000
_cell.length_c   1.000
_cell.angle_alpha   90.00
_cell.angle_beta   90.00
_cell.angle_gamma   90.00
#
_symmetry.space_group_name_H-M   'P 1'
#
loop_
_entity.id
_entity.type
_entity.pdbx_description
1 polymer ?
#
loop_
_entity_poly.entity_id
_entity_poly.type
_entity_poly.pdbx_seq_one_letter_code
_entity_poly.pdbx_strand_id
1 'polypeptide(L)' 'MFSFRETGPGQWRWSFVFREQTMACGEGFPSELSARKAAESFASGSDWR' A
#
# COMPACT_ATOMS: atom_id res chain seq x y z
N MET A 1 3.30 7.88 -5.18
CA MET A 1 4.21 6.72 -5.33
C MET A 1 3.86 5.69 -4.27
N PHE A 2 3.79 4.42 -4.65
CA PHE A 2 3.59 3.33 -3.68
C PHE A 2 4.93 2.88 -3.09
N SER A 3 4.94 2.66 -1.78
CA SER A 3 6.04 2.04 -1.04
C SER A 3 5.51 0.79 -0.34
N PHE A 4 6.32 -0.26 -0.29
CA PHE A 4 6.00 -1.52 0.37
C PHE A 4 7.04 -1.78 1.45
N ARG A 5 6.59 -2.05 2.67
CA ARG A 5 7.50 -2.25 3.80
C ARG A 5 6.99 -3.34 4.72
N GLU A 6 7.91 -4.18 5.18
CA GLU A 6 7.65 -5.10 6.27
C GLU A 6 7.63 -4.35 7.62
N THR A 7 6.50 -4.43 8.33
CA THR A 7 6.26 -3.78 9.63
C THR A 7 6.45 -4.73 10.83
N GLY A 8 6.65 -6.02 10.54
CA GLY A 8 6.89 -7.10 11.50
C GLY A 8 7.04 -8.41 10.71
N PRO A 9 7.50 -9.50 11.33
CA PRO A 9 7.79 -10.75 10.62
C PRO A 9 6.55 -11.25 9.85
N GLY A 10 6.65 -11.28 8.52
CA GLY A 10 5.57 -11.70 7.61
C GLY A 10 4.45 -10.67 7.43
N GLN A 11 4.57 -9.47 7.98
CA GLN A 11 3.56 -8.41 7.90
C GLN A 11 3.99 -7.25 7.04
N TRP A 12 3.47 -7.21 5.82
CA TRP A 12 3.74 -6.21 4.80
C TRP A 12 2.67 -5.13 4.80
N ARG A 13 3.06 -3.86 4.68
CA ARG A 13 2.11 -2.77 4.43
C ARG A 13 2.52 -2.01 3.19
N TRP A 14 1.52 -1.57 2.43
CA TRP A 14 1.72 -0.58 1.38
C TRP A 14 1.41 0.81 1.92
N SER A 15 2.05 1.83 1.36
CA SER A 15 1.78 3.24 1.64
C SER A 15 1.84 4.03 0.35
N PHE A 16 0.86 4.90 0.13
CA PHE A 16 0.84 5.83 -0.99
C PHE A 16 1.29 7.20 -0.52
N VAL A 17 2.42 7.65 -1.04
CA VAL A 17 3.01 8.95 -0.72
C VAL A 17 2.83 9.88 -1.91
N PHE A 18 2.29 11.08 -1.66
CA PHE A 18 2.17 12.14 -2.65
C PHE A 18 2.76 13.43 -2.07
N ARG A 19 3.67 14.08 -2.80
CA ARG A 19 4.39 15.28 -2.34
C ARG A 19 4.94 15.13 -0.91
N GLU A 20 5.62 14.00 -0.67
CA GLU A 20 6.24 13.65 0.62
C GLU A 20 5.26 13.44 1.79
N GLN A 21 3.96 13.47 1.54
CA GLN A 21 2.93 13.16 2.53
C GLN A 21 2.35 11.78 2.28
N THR A 22 2.25 10.98 3.35
CA THR A 22 1.52 9.71 3.30
C THR A 22 0.03 10.01 3.21
N MET A 23 -0.54 9.75 2.05
CA MET A 23 -1.95 9.98 1.76
C MET A 23 -2.82 8.79 2.19
N ALA A 24 -2.29 7.59 2.05
CA ALA A 24 -2.99 6.35 2.40
C ALA A 24 -2.01 5.26 2.78
N CYS A 25 -2.45 4.32 3.62
CA CYS A 25 -1.70 3.13 3.98
C CYS A 25 -2.64 1.93 4.08
N GLY A 26 -2.16 0.77 3.63
CA GLY A 26 -2.86 -0.49 3.79
C GLY A 26 -2.61 -1.14 5.15
N GLU A 27 -3.57 -1.94 5.62
CA GLU A 27 -3.43 -2.78 6.80
C GLU A 27 -2.43 -3.93 6.57
N GLY A 28 -1.90 -4.53 7.64
CA GLY A 28 -0.87 -5.56 7.54
C GLY A 28 -1.31 -6.75 6.67
N PHE A 29 -0.54 -7.04 5.63
CA PHE A 29 -0.71 -8.15 4.71
C PHE A 29 0.28 -9.28 5.02
N PRO A 30 -0.10 -10.55 4.82
CA PRO A 30 0.78 -11.69 5.12
C PRO A 30 1.96 -11.85 4.13
N SER A 31 2.04 -11.03 3.07
CA SER A 31 3.08 -11.11 2.03
C SER A 31 3.14 -9.80 1.22
N GLU A 32 4.32 -9.50 0.66
CA GLU A 32 4.51 -8.33 -0.24
C GLU A 32 3.54 -8.38 -1.43
N LEU A 33 3.36 -9.55 -2.03
CA LEU A 33 2.46 -9.74 -3.17
C LEU A 33 1.01 -9.35 -2.83
N SER A 34 0.54 -9.71 -1.63
CA SER A 34 -0.80 -9.35 -1.16
C SER A 34 -0.93 -7.85 -0.94
N ALA A 35 0.10 -7.22 -0.37
CA ALA A 35 0.15 -5.76 -0.24
C ALA A 35 0.15 -5.05 -1.60
N ARG A 36 0.87 -5.59 -2.59
CA ARG A 36 0.91 -5.04 -3.95
C ARG A 36 -0.44 -5.15 -4.65
N LYS A 37 -1.09 -6.32 -4.61
CA LYS A 37 -2.44 -6.49 -5.18
C LYS A 37 -3.45 -5.54 -4.54
N ALA A 38 -3.37 -5.34 -3.22
CA ALA A 38 -4.24 -4.40 -2.52
C ALA A 38 -3.97 -2.94 -2.94
N ALA A 39 -2.70 -2.56 -3.13
CA ALA A 39 -2.34 -1.24 -3.65
C ALA A 39 -2.82 -1.04 -5.10
N GLU A 40 -2.74 -2.06 -5.94
CA GLU A 40 -3.25 -2.03 -7.32
C GLU A 40 -4.78 -1.90 -7.35
N SER A 41 -5.50 -2.65 -6.51
CA SER A 41 -6.95 -2.48 -6.34
C SER A 41 -7.32 -1.09 -5.82
N PHE A 42 -6.55 -0.55 -4.86
CA PHE A 42 -6.74 0.81 -4.37
C PHE A 42 -6.54 1.84 -5.48
N ALA A 43 -5.50 1.68 -6.31
CA ALA A 43 -5.23 2.57 -7.44
C ALA A 43 -6.30 2.46 -8.55
N SER A 44 -6.85 1.28 -8.77
CA SER A 44 -7.90 1.02 -9.76
C SER A 44 -9.28 1.52 -9.30
N GLY A 45 -9.61 1.36 -8.02
CA GLY A 45 -10.87 1.80 -7.43
C GLY A 45 -10.89 3.28 -7.03
N SER A 46 -9.72 3.89 -6.82
CA SER A 46 -9.58 5.33 -6.67
C SER A 46 -9.65 5.98 -8.04
N ASP A 47 -10.85 6.06 -8.62
CA ASP A 47 -11.17 7.04 -9.65
C ASP A 47 -10.88 8.41 -9.04
N TRP A 48 -9.70 8.98 -9.32
CA TRP A 48 -9.23 10.26 -8.82
C TRP A 48 -9.96 11.40 -9.55
N ARG A 49 -11.28 11.43 -9.40
CA ARG A 49 -12.13 12.52 -9.88
C ARG A 49 -12.34 13.59 -8.82
#